data_AF-A0A9Q0BY72-F1
#
_entry.id   AF-A0A9Q0BY72-F1
#
_cell.length_a   1.000
_cell.length_b   1.000
_cell.length_c   1.000
_cell.angle_alpha   90.00
_cell.angle_beta   90.00
_cell.angle_gamma   90.00
#
_symmetry.space_group_name_H-M   'P 1'
#
loop_
_entity.id
_entity.type
_entity.pdbx_description
1 polymer ?
#
loop_
_entity_poly.entity_id
_entity_poly.type
_entity_poly.pdbx_seq_one_letter_code
_entity_poly.pdbx_strand_id
1 'polypeptide(L)'
;MDGLVIQEATQTALANGFRMRDLFTIIREVTARTDVPVLVMTYWNLVEQFGVDRYADELLAAGGAGLITPDITPDAAAEWIAVSERTGLDRVFLAAPTSTDDRLAMIVGASTGFVYTVAGVIEYADGAIVGTALVKALRDGGVEALRALARELSAGTARRA
;
A
#
# COMPACT_ATOMS: atom_id res chain seq x y z
N MET A 1 -4.84 12.59 -6.55
CA MET A 1 -5.09 11.16 -6.25
C MET A 1 -5.54 11.00 -4.80
N ASP A 2 -4.81 11.60 -3.86
CA ASP A 2 -5.18 11.59 -2.45
C ASP A 2 -6.25 12.61 -2.08
N GLY A 3 -7.18 12.19 -1.22
CA GLY A 3 -8.10 13.10 -0.54
C GLY A 3 -7.40 13.94 0.53
N LEU A 4 -8.07 14.99 1.01
CA LEU A 4 -7.52 15.96 1.99
C LEU A 4 -6.89 15.31 3.22
N VAL A 5 -7.53 14.27 3.77
CA VAL A 5 -7.04 13.55 4.95
C VAL A 5 -5.63 12.96 4.75
N ILE A 6 -5.38 12.34 3.57
CA ILE A 6 -4.08 11.74 3.28
C ILE A 6 -3.04 12.83 3.00
N GLN A 7 -3.44 13.92 2.35
CA GLN A 7 -2.57 15.07 2.11
C GLN A 7 -2.12 15.72 3.43
N GLU A 8 -3.04 15.96 4.37
CA GLU A 8 -2.72 16.52 5.69
C GLU A 8 -1.80 15.60 6.51
N ALA A 9 -2.05 14.29 6.50
CA ALA A 9 -1.18 13.32 7.16
C ALA A 9 0.23 13.33 6.57
N THR A 10 0.34 13.40 5.23
CA THR A 10 1.61 13.47 4.52
C THR A 10 2.37 14.76 4.88
N GLN A 11 1.69 15.91 4.87
CA GLN A 11 2.29 17.19 5.26
C GLN A 11 2.79 17.16 6.71
N THR A 12 2.01 16.57 7.63
CA THR A 12 2.41 16.41 9.03
C THR A 12 3.67 15.55 9.17
N ALA A 13 3.73 14.41 8.48
CA ALA A 13 4.92 13.56 8.49
C ALA A 13 6.16 14.29 7.94
N LEU A 14 6.01 15.01 6.82
CA LEU A 14 7.09 15.78 6.21
C LEU A 14 7.57 16.94 7.10
N ALA A 15 6.65 17.66 7.74
CA ALA A 15 6.96 18.73 8.69
C ALA A 15 7.73 18.21 9.91
N ASN A 16 7.45 16.98 10.35
CA ASN A 16 8.19 16.28 11.40
C ASN A 16 9.52 15.67 10.92
N GLY A 17 9.91 15.91 9.67
CA GLY A 17 11.22 15.51 9.15
C GLY A 17 11.30 14.10 8.60
N PHE A 18 10.17 13.44 8.33
CA PHE A 18 10.15 12.09 7.76
C PHE A 18 10.95 11.99 6.45
N ARG A 19 11.75 10.93 6.30
CA ARG A 19 12.56 10.61 5.12
C ARG A 19 12.38 9.14 4.73
N MET A 20 12.76 8.80 3.50
CA MET A 20 12.63 7.43 2.97
C MET A 20 13.31 6.37 3.85
N ARG A 21 14.44 6.67 4.49
CA ARG A 21 15.11 5.74 5.42
C ARG A 21 14.25 5.37 6.64
N ASP A 22 13.36 6.27 7.06
CA ASP A 22 12.50 6.09 8.23
C ASP A 22 11.40 5.07 7.90
N LEU A 23 10.94 5.04 6.64
CA LEU A 23 10.01 4.02 6.14
C LEU A 23 10.54 2.60 6.42
N PHE A 24 11.75 2.28 5.98
CA PHE A 24 12.32 0.94 6.17
C PHE A 24 12.53 0.58 7.63
N THR A 25 12.82 1.58 8.47
CA THR A 25 12.90 1.39 9.93
C THR A 25 11.55 1.04 10.52
N ILE A 26 10.49 1.75 10.12
CA ILE A 26 9.12 1.46 10.56
C ILE A 26 8.70 0.06 10.10
N ILE A 27 8.98 -0.33 8.86
CA ILE A 27 8.62 -1.65 8.34
C ILE A 27 9.29 -2.75 9.15
N ARG A 28 10.59 -2.65 9.46
CA ARG A 28 11.29 -3.60 10.35
C ARG A 28 10.63 -3.71 11.72
N GLU A 29 10.31 -2.56 12.30
CA GLU A 29 9.68 -2.51 13.61
C GLU A 29 8.27 -3.14 13.62
N VAL A 30 7.50 -2.93 12.55
CA VAL A 30 6.15 -3.53 12.42
C VAL A 30 6.27 -5.04 12.19
N THR A 31 7.07 -5.47 11.23
CA THR A 31 7.21 -6.89 10.84
C THR A 31 7.83 -7.73 11.94
N ALA A 32 8.67 -7.16 12.81
CA ALA A 32 9.18 -7.84 14.00
C ALA A 32 8.08 -8.18 15.04
N ARG A 33 6.87 -7.62 14.90
CA ARG A 33 5.76 -7.75 15.87
C ARG A 33 4.52 -8.42 15.30
N THR A 34 4.52 -8.79 14.01
CA THR A 34 3.36 -9.40 13.35
C THR A 34 3.79 -10.24 12.15
N ASP A 35 3.10 -11.37 11.95
CA ASP A 35 3.27 -12.21 10.76
C ASP A 35 2.37 -11.74 9.59
N VAL A 36 1.61 -10.65 9.78
CA VAL A 36 0.76 -10.08 8.73
C VAL A 36 1.63 -9.39 7.66
N PRO A 37 1.41 -9.68 6.35
CA PRO A 37 2.15 -9.02 5.27
C PRO A 37 2.02 -7.50 5.30
N VAL A 38 3.14 -6.79 5.22
CA VAL A 38 3.20 -5.33 5.24
C VAL A 38 3.52 -4.79 3.84
N LEU A 39 2.56 -4.11 3.22
CA LEU A 39 2.76 -3.43 1.93
C LEU A 39 2.95 -1.93 2.13
N VAL A 40 3.76 -1.33 1.26
CA VAL A 40 3.92 0.12 1.19
C VAL A 40 3.05 0.68 0.06
N MET A 41 2.29 1.74 0.33
CA MET A 41 1.66 2.54 -0.72
C MET A 41 2.45 3.83 -0.90
N THR A 42 2.97 4.09 -2.10
CA THR A 42 3.75 5.30 -2.39
C THR A 42 3.70 5.69 -3.85
N TYR A 43 4.04 6.94 -4.15
CA TYR A 43 4.16 7.46 -5.51
C TYR A 43 5.45 6.97 -6.18
N TRP A 44 5.37 6.61 -7.46
CA TRP A 44 6.48 6.05 -8.22
C TRP A 44 7.72 6.94 -8.24
N ASN A 45 7.54 8.26 -8.40
CA ASN A 45 8.65 9.21 -8.43
C ASN A 45 9.57 9.10 -7.18
N LEU A 46 9.03 8.74 -6.02
CA LEU A 46 9.84 8.57 -4.80
C LEU A 46 10.69 7.29 -4.83
N VAL A 47 10.18 6.24 -5.47
CA VAL A 47 10.91 4.98 -5.69
C VAL A 47 12.01 5.20 -6.73
N GLU A 48 11.67 5.85 -7.84
CA GLU A 48 12.61 6.18 -8.91
C GLU A 48 13.78 7.05 -8.40
N GLN A 49 13.48 8.12 -7.65
CA GLN A 49 14.52 8.99 -7.08
C GLN A 49 15.39 8.29 -6.03
N PHE A 50 14.88 7.27 -5.35
CA PHE A 50 15.67 6.46 -4.41
C PHE A 50 16.54 5.41 -5.14
N GLY A 51 16.14 5.04 -6.36
CA GLY A 51 16.67 3.94 -7.16
C GLY A 51 15.84 2.68 -6.95
N VAL A 52 15.26 2.15 -8.02
CA VAL A 52 14.27 1.05 -8.00
C VAL A 52 14.84 -0.22 -7.37
N ASP A 53 16.03 -0.67 -7.81
CA ASP A 53 16.69 -1.85 -7.23
C ASP A 53 16.98 -1.68 -5.74
N ARG A 54 17.54 -0.52 -5.38
CA ARG A 54 17.88 -0.21 -3.99
C ARG A 54 16.64 -0.18 -3.11
N TYR A 55 15.55 0.41 -3.61
CA TYR A 55 14.28 0.47 -2.89
C TYR A 55 13.76 -0.93 -2.60
N ALA A 56 13.75 -1.81 -3.60
CA ALA A 56 13.25 -3.17 -3.46
C ALA A 56 14.11 -4.02 -2.50
N ASP A 57 15.44 -3.91 -2.60
CA ASP A 57 16.35 -4.65 -1.72
C ASP A 57 16.18 -4.19 -0.25
N GLU A 58 16.05 -2.89 0.00
CA GLU A 58 15.79 -2.34 1.33
C GLU A 58 14.39 -2.71 1.85
N LEU A 59 13.38 -2.72 0.97
CA LEU A 59 12.02 -3.12 1.33
C LEU A 59 11.97 -4.60 1.75
N LEU A 60 12.58 -5.47 0.94
CA LEU A 60 12.67 -6.90 1.24
C LEU A 60 13.47 -7.15 2.52
N ALA A 61 14.63 -6.50 2.68
CA ALA A 61 15.46 -6.61 3.88
C ALA A 61 14.75 -6.10 5.14
N ALA A 62 13.81 -5.15 4.99
CA ALA A 62 12.98 -4.67 6.09
C ALA A 62 11.83 -5.62 6.47
N GLY A 63 11.60 -6.69 5.70
CA GLY A 63 10.47 -7.60 5.86
C GLY A 63 9.19 -7.15 5.15
N GLY A 64 9.28 -6.14 4.27
CA GLY A 64 8.15 -5.70 3.47
C GLY A 64 7.70 -6.78 2.48
N ALA A 65 6.39 -6.86 2.26
CA ALA A 65 5.78 -7.86 1.40
C ALA A 65 5.59 -7.37 -0.04
N GLY A 66 5.51 -6.05 -0.27
CA GLY A 66 5.26 -5.51 -1.60
C GLY A 66 4.93 -4.02 -1.63
N LEU A 67 4.58 -3.56 -2.83
CA LEU A 67 4.31 -2.16 -3.13
C LEU A 67 2.99 -1.98 -3.87
N ILE A 68 2.23 -0.96 -3.45
CA ILE A 68 1.08 -0.41 -4.14
C ILE A 68 1.50 0.94 -4.72
N THR A 69 1.49 1.06 -6.05
CA THR A 69 1.85 2.29 -6.76
C THR A 69 0.61 2.87 -7.44
N PRO A 70 0.04 3.96 -6.94
CA PRO A 70 -1.25 4.45 -7.42
C PRO A 70 -1.11 5.23 -8.74
N ASP A 71 0.09 5.70 -9.08
CA ASP A 71 0.37 6.62 -10.19
C ASP A 71 1.07 5.99 -11.40
N ILE A 72 1.42 4.70 -11.35
CA ILE A 72 2.05 3.98 -12.47
C ILE A 72 1.20 2.79 -12.91
N THR A 73 1.14 2.57 -14.22
CA THR A 73 0.40 1.49 -14.83
C THR A 73 1.35 0.40 -15.35
N PRO A 74 0.86 -0.84 -15.59
CA PRO A 74 1.74 -1.94 -16.00
C PRO A 74 2.64 -1.65 -17.21
N ASP A 75 2.13 -0.87 -18.18
CA ASP A 75 2.84 -0.46 -19.39
C ASP A 75 4.02 0.48 -19.15
N ALA A 76 4.01 1.23 -18.04
CA ALA A 76 5.09 2.12 -17.64
C ALA A 76 5.99 1.52 -16.55
N ALA A 77 5.65 0.35 -16.01
CA ALA A 77 6.26 -0.22 -14.80
C ALA A 77 7.33 -1.29 -15.07
N ALA A 78 7.96 -1.30 -16.25
CA ALA A 78 8.89 -2.36 -16.65
C ALA A 78 10.00 -2.62 -15.61
N GLU A 79 10.59 -1.55 -15.07
CA GLU A 79 11.63 -1.67 -14.03
C GLU A 79 11.10 -2.29 -12.74
N TRP A 80 9.92 -1.85 -12.28
CA TRP A 80 9.30 -2.41 -11.09
C TRP A 80 8.92 -3.88 -11.27
N ILE A 81 8.40 -4.24 -12.44
CA ILE A 81 8.05 -5.63 -12.76
C ILE A 81 9.29 -6.51 -12.68
N ALA A 82 10.38 -6.15 -13.36
CA ALA A 82 11.62 -6.92 -13.35
C ALA A 82 12.20 -7.10 -11.93
N VAL A 83 12.18 -6.03 -11.13
CA VAL A 83 12.70 -6.08 -9.76
C VAL A 83 11.78 -6.88 -8.82
N SER A 84 10.47 -6.78 -8.98
CA SER A 84 9.50 -7.59 -8.22
C SER A 84 9.65 -9.09 -8.51
N GLU A 85 9.90 -9.46 -9.77
CA GLU A 85 10.16 -10.86 -10.16
C GLU A 85 11.48 -11.38 -9.55
N ARG A 86 12.51 -10.53 -9.49
CA ARG A 86 13.80 -10.85 -8.85
C ARG A 86 13.69 -11.05 -7.35
N THR A 87 12.89 -10.22 -6.68
CA THR A 87 12.83 -10.15 -5.20
C THR A 87 11.69 -10.98 -4.61
N GLY A 88 10.68 -11.32 -5.40
CA GLY A 88 9.44 -11.93 -4.94
C GLY A 88 8.51 -10.95 -4.21
N LEU A 89 8.79 -9.64 -4.26
CA LEU A 89 7.92 -8.62 -3.69
C LEU A 89 6.61 -8.53 -4.48
N ASP A 90 5.50 -8.36 -3.76
CA ASP A 90 4.21 -8.19 -4.42
C ASP A 90 4.11 -6.83 -5.13
N ARG A 91 3.70 -6.88 -6.41
CA ARG A 91 3.41 -5.69 -7.22
C ARG A 91 1.91 -5.54 -7.38
N VAL A 92 1.35 -4.50 -6.78
CA VAL A 92 -0.11 -4.27 -6.77
C VAL A 92 -0.42 -3.05 -7.62
N PHE A 93 -1.05 -3.28 -8.77
CA PHE A 93 -1.53 -2.21 -9.64
C PHE A 93 -3.00 -1.86 -9.35
N LEU A 94 -3.37 -0.63 -9.71
CA LEU A 94 -4.73 -0.14 -9.54
C LEU A 94 -5.61 -0.48 -10.75
N ALA A 95 -6.84 -0.90 -10.46
CA ALA A 95 -7.91 -1.04 -11.43
C ALA A 95 -9.01 -0.02 -11.16
N ALA A 96 -9.45 0.71 -12.19
CA ALA A 96 -10.62 1.58 -12.12
C ALA A 96 -11.86 0.86 -12.69
N PRO A 97 -13.08 1.17 -12.24
CA PRO A 97 -14.31 0.50 -12.70
C PRO A 97 -14.66 0.91 -14.13
N THR A 98 -14.07 2.01 -14.61
CA THR A 98 -14.18 2.53 -15.98
C THR A 98 -13.12 1.95 -16.92
N SER A 99 -12.26 1.03 -16.44
CA SER A 99 -11.25 0.39 -17.28
C SER A 99 -11.91 -0.57 -18.27
N THR A 100 -11.36 -0.64 -19.48
CA THR A 100 -11.78 -1.66 -20.46
C THR A 100 -11.37 -3.06 -20.01
N ASP A 101 -12.02 -4.10 -20.56
CA ASP A 101 -11.69 -5.50 -20.26
C ASP A 101 -10.21 -5.81 -20.56
N ASP A 102 -9.67 -5.32 -21.68
CA ASP A 102 -8.26 -5.48 -22.03
C ASP A 102 -7.33 -4.82 -20.99
N ARG A 103 -7.74 -3.65 -20.47
CA ARG A 103 -6.96 -2.94 -19.44
C ARG A 103 -7.01 -3.69 -18.13
N LEU A 104 -8.16 -4.24 -17.75
CA LEU A 104 -8.31 -5.09 -16.56
C LEU A 104 -7.47 -6.36 -16.68
N ALA A 105 -7.50 -7.04 -17.84
CA ALA A 105 -6.68 -8.23 -18.08
C ALA A 105 -5.18 -7.94 -17.95
N MET A 106 -4.72 -6.81 -18.50
CA MET A 106 -3.33 -6.35 -18.34
C MET A 106 -2.98 -6.10 -16.88
N ILE A 107 -3.84 -5.40 -16.14
CA ILE A 107 -3.63 -5.09 -14.71
C ILE A 107 -3.57 -6.38 -13.88
N VAL A 108 -4.50 -7.31 -14.09
CA VAL A 108 -4.56 -8.59 -13.38
C VAL A 108 -3.32 -9.43 -13.70
N GLY A 109 -2.96 -9.58 -14.98
CA GLY A 109 -1.79 -10.36 -15.40
C GLY A 109 -0.46 -9.76 -14.92
N ALA A 110 -0.43 -8.44 -14.69
CA ALA A 110 0.72 -7.74 -14.16
C ALA A 110 0.69 -7.56 -12.63
N SER A 111 -0.34 -7.99 -11.91
CA SER A 111 -0.36 -7.85 -10.46
C SER A 111 -0.01 -9.17 -9.78
N THR A 112 0.60 -9.09 -8.61
CA THR A 112 0.77 -10.23 -7.70
C THR A 112 0.21 -9.87 -6.32
N GLY A 113 -0.11 -10.88 -5.53
CA GLY A 113 -0.85 -10.71 -4.28
C GLY A 113 -2.34 -10.42 -4.53
N PHE A 114 -2.65 -9.21 -5.00
CA PHE A 114 -4.00 -8.75 -5.33
C PHE A 114 -4.01 -7.56 -6.30
N VAL A 115 -5.19 -7.14 -6.74
CA VAL A 115 -5.40 -5.91 -7.53
C VAL A 115 -6.11 -4.88 -6.66
N TYR A 116 -5.66 -3.63 -6.67
CA TYR A 116 -6.26 -2.55 -5.88
C TYR A 116 -7.35 -1.84 -6.69
N THR A 117 -8.62 -2.07 -6.38
CA THR A 117 -9.73 -1.41 -7.09
C THR A 117 -10.05 -0.05 -6.47
N VAL A 118 -10.05 1.02 -7.26
CA VAL A 118 -10.56 2.33 -6.83
C VAL A 118 -12.02 2.46 -7.25
N ALA A 119 -12.97 2.55 -6.32
CA ALA A 119 -14.35 2.85 -6.68
C ALA A 119 -14.49 4.35 -6.96
N GLY A 120 -15.10 4.72 -8.10
CA GLY A 120 -15.50 6.10 -8.35
C GLY A 120 -16.47 6.56 -7.25
N VAL A 121 -16.31 7.76 -6.72
CA VAL A 121 -17.23 8.30 -5.72
C VAL A 121 -18.62 8.45 -6.35
N ILE A 122 -19.51 7.50 -6.07
CA ILE A 122 -20.97 7.67 -6.14
C ILE A 122 -21.54 7.05 -4.86
N GLU A 123 -21.92 7.90 -3.91
CA GLU A 123 -22.96 7.66 -2.89
C GLU A 123 -23.12 6.23 -2.31
N TYR A 124 -22.09 5.69 -1.67
CA TYR A 124 -22.19 4.89 -0.43
C TYR A 124 -20.78 4.50 -0.01
N ALA A 125 -20.22 5.18 0.99
CA ALA A 125 -18.93 4.79 1.54
C ALA A 125 -19.11 3.61 2.51
N ASP A 126 -19.14 2.39 1.97
CA ASP A 126 -18.94 1.14 2.74
C ASP A 126 -18.00 0.17 1.99
N GLY A 127 -16.99 0.72 1.33
CA GLY A 127 -15.95 -0.03 0.63
C GLY A 127 -14.56 0.42 1.05
N ALA A 128 -14.04 -0.19 2.12
CA ALA A 128 -12.62 -0.26 2.51
C ALA A 128 -11.77 1.02 2.36
N ILE A 129 -12.03 2.04 3.19
CA ILE A 129 -10.97 2.97 3.60
C ILE A 129 -10.49 2.55 4.99
N VAL A 130 -9.72 1.45 5.03
CA VAL A 130 -9.14 0.92 6.28
C VAL A 130 -8.26 1.97 6.98
N GLY A 131 -7.53 2.79 6.22
CA GLY A 131 -6.67 3.84 6.76
C GLY A 131 -7.41 4.88 7.60
N THR A 132 -8.49 5.47 7.07
CA THR A 132 -9.29 6.48 7.80
C THR A 132 -9.99 5.88 9.01
N ALA A 133 -10.42 4.62 8.95
CA ALA A 133 -11.03 3.92 10.07
C ALA A 133 -10.00 3.67 11.20
N LEU A 134 -8.78 3.22 10.86
CA LEU A 134 -7.68 3.04 11.81
C LEU A 134 -7.24 4.38 12.43
N VAL A 135 -7.13 5.45 11.63
CA VAL A 135 -6.81 6.80 12.11
C VAL A 135 -7.89 7.32 13.06
N LYS A 136 -9.17 7.13 12.73
CA LYS A 136 -10.29 7.49 13.62
C LYS A 136 -10.26 6.67 14.91
N ALA A 137 -10.02 5.36 14.83
CA ALA A 137 -9.93 4.51 16.01
C ALA A 137 -8.79 4.94 16.94
N LEU A 138 -7.61 5.27 16.39
CA LEU A 138 -6.50 5.80 17.17
C LEU A 138 -6.82 7.16 17.78
N ARG A 139 -7.44 8.07 17.02
CA ARG A 139 -7.78 9.42 17.49
C ARG A 139 -8.85 9.41 18.58
N ASP A 140 -9.90 8.63 18.41
CA ASP A 140 -11.11 8.70 19.23
C ASP A 140 -11.07 7.70 20.40
N GLY A 141 -10.29 6.61 20.28
CA GLY A 141 -10.21 5.55 21.29
C GLY A 141 -8.80 5.07 21.63
N GLY A 142 -7.76 5.74 21.11
CA GLY A 142 -6.37 5.41 21.41
C GLY A 142 -5.89 4.09 20.81
N VAL A 143 -4.72 3.65 21.28
CA VAL A 143 -4.03 2.45 20.75
C VAL A 143 -4.89 1.19 20.88
N GLU A 144 -5.75 1.09 21.91
CA GLU A 144 -6.57 -0.11 22.09
C GLU A 144 -7.76 -0.18 21.14
N ALA A 145 -8.39 0.94 20.80
CA ALA A 145 -9.41 0.96 19.75
C ALA A 145 -8.80 0.67 18.37
N LEU A 146 -7.61 1.23 18.08
CA LEU A 146 -6.85 0.89 16.87
C LEU A 146 -6.55 -0.61 16.80
N ARG A 147 -6.08 -1.21 17.91
CA ARG A 147 -5.75 -2.63 17.98
C ARG A 147 -6.99 -3.52 17.82
N ALA A 148 -8.13 -3.13 18.38
CA ALA A 148 -9.40 -3.86 18.21
C ALA A 148 -9.85 -3.85 16.75
N LEU A 149 -9.86 -2.67 16.12
CA LEU A 149 -10.26 -2.51 14.72
C LEU A 149 -9.31 -3.26 13.76
N ALA A 150 -8.00 -3.20 14.00
CA ALA A 150 -7.03 -3.95 13.21
C ALA A 150 -7.26 -5.48 13.29
N ARG A 151 -7.62 -5.99 14.47
CA ARG A 151 -7.95 -7.41 14.65
C ARG A 151 -9.24 -7.79 13.92
N GLU A 152 -10.26 -6.96 13.97
CA GLU A 152 -11.54 -7.19 13.28
C GLU A 152 -11.34 -7.23 11.76
N LEU A 153 -10.62 -6.27 11.20
CA LEU A 153 -10.30 -6.22 9.77
C LEU A 153 -9.42 -7.40 9.34
N SER A 154 -8.47 -7.82 10.18
CA SER A 154 -7.65 -9.01 9.93
C SER A 154 -8.46 -10.31 9.99
N ALA A 155 -9.50 -10.39 10.82
CA ALA A 155 -10.38 -11.56 10.88
C ALA A 155 -11.25 -11.67 9.62
N GLY A 156 -11.68 -10.53 9.04
CA GLY A 156 -12.44 -10.49 7.79
C GLY A 156 -11.64 -10.87 6.53
N THR A 157 -10.31 -10.96 6.62
CA THR A 157 -9.40 -11.31 5.51
C THR A 157 -8.84 -12.73 5.61
N ALA A 158 -9.17 -13.48 6.66
CA ALA A 158 -8.78 -14.88 6.78
C ALA A 158 -9.49 -15.73 5.70
N ARG A 159 -8.70 -16.36 4.82
CA ARG A 159 -9.18 -17.27 3.76
C ARG A 159 -10.14 -18.30 4.36
N ARG A 160 -11.37 -18.37 3.84
CA ARG A 160 -12.18 -19.60 3.96
C ARG A 160 -11.41 -20.70 3.24
N ALA A 161 -11.02 -21.73 3.99
CA ALA A 161 -10.41 -22.95 3.48
C ALA A 161 -11.36 -23.70 2.54
#